data_AF-A0A4Y7JTZ8-F1
#
_entry.id   AF-A0A4Y7JTZ8-F1
#
_cell.length_a   1.000
_cell.length_b   1.000
_cell.length_c   1.000
_cell.angle_alpha   90.00
_cell.angle_beta   90.00
_cell.angle_gamma   90.00
#
_symmetry.space_group_name_H-M   'P 1'
#
loop_
_entity.id
_entity.type
_entity.pdbx_description
1 polymer ?
#
loop_
_entity_poly.entity_id
_entity_poly.type
_entity_poly.pdbx_seq_one_letter_code
_entity_poly.pdbx_strand_id
1 'polypeptide(L)'
;MAKYEEFLDRMVNVLRENNPEYEELLDGAVNTVGESIQELVGDFRKRAFMPARTSLRGRQGMHKTAVVNFMDICEKMHKEPEHVMKFLLTQMGTTGYLDAQQRLVVKGKFDYVSFF
;
A
#
# COMPACT_ATOMS: atom_id res chain seq x y z
N MET A 1 31.12 -19.90 -11.66
CA MET A 1 30.46 -19.55 -10.38
C MET A 1 31.45 -19.56 -9.22
N ALA A 2 32.06 -20.68 -8.85
CA ALA A 2 33.00 -20.75 -7.71
C ALA A 2 34.19 -19.75 -7.74
N LYS A 3 34.84 -19.55 -8.90
CA LYS A 3 35.93 -18.56 -9.03
C LYS A 3 35.50 -17.10 -8.84
N TYR A 4 34.23 -16.79 -9.06
CA TYR A 4 33.68 -15.44 -8.94
C TYR A 4 33.36 -15.13 -7.48
N GLU A 5 32.77 -16.08 -6.78
CA GLU A 5 32.54 -16.05 -5.33
C GLU A 5 33.86 -15.87 -4.57
N GLU A 6 34.88 -16.67 -4.89
CA GLU A 6 36.20 -16.61 -4.24
C GLU A 6 36.91 -15.26 -4.46
N PHE A 7 36.70 -14.65 -5.64
CA PHE A 7 37.22 -13.32 -5.96
C PHE A 7 36.51 -12.22 -5.15
N LEU A 8 35.18 -12.31 -5.03
CA LEU A 8 34.39 -11.38 -4.22
C LEU A 8 34.75 -11.48 -2.74
N ASP A 9 34.89 -12.69 -2.22
CA ASP A 9 35.29 -12.94 -0.83
C ASP A 9 36.68 -12.36 -0.52
N ARG A 10 37.58 -12.45 -1.50
CA ARG A 10 38.92 -11.85 -1.38
C ARG A 10 38.87 -10.33 -1.40
N MET A 11 38.02 -9.72 -2.22
CA MET A 11 37.82 -8.27 -2.22
C MET A 11 37.19 -7.77 -0.92
N VAL A 12 36.19 -8.48 -0.40
CA VAL A 12 35.53 -8.14 0.86
C VAL A 12 36.50 -8.24 2.03
N ASN A 13 37.35 -9.28 2.08
CA ASN A 13 38.37 -9.40 3.12
C ASN A 13 39.41 -8.27 3.06
N VAL A 14 39.85 -7.86 1.86
CA VAL A 14 40.77 -6.71 1.72
C VAL A 14 40.12 -5.41 2.20
N LEU A 15 38.82 -5.21 1.95
CA LEU A 15 38.10 -4.04 2.44
C LEU A 15 37.94 -4.07 3.97
N ARG A 16 37.71 -5.27 4.54
CA ARG A 16 37.57 -5.49 5.99
C ARG A 16 38.88 -5.29 6.76
N GLU A 17 40.02 -5.66 6.17
CA GLU A 17 41.35 -5.45 6.77
C GLU A 17 41.76 -3.97 6.79
N ASN A 18 41.33 -3.19 5.80
CA ASN A 18 41.71 -1.78 5.68
C ASN A 18 40.77 -0.83 6.45
N ASN A 19 39.56 -1.27 6.80
CA ASN A 19 38.59 -0.48 7.54
C ASN A 19 37.92 -1.36 8.62
N PRO A 20 38.41 -1.31 9.88
CA PRO A 20 37.84 -2.12 10.97
C PRO A 20 36.40 -1.72 11.32
N GLU A 21 35.98 -0.50 10.96
CA GLU A 21 34.61 0.02 11.15
C GLU A 21 33.67 -0.30 9.97
N TYR A 22 34.15 -1.00 8.93
CA TYR A 22 33.35 -1.28 7.73
C TYR A 22 32.10 -2.09 8.04
N GLU A 23 32.21 -3.09 8.92
CA GLU A 23 31.07 -3.92 9.35
C GLU A 23 30.04 -3.09 10.13
N GLU A 24 30.49 -2.17 10.99
CA GLU A 24 29.60 -1.30 11.77
C GLU A 24 28.88 -0.27 10.87
N LEU A 25 29.56 0.26 9.86
CA LEU A 25 28.97 1.16 8.87
C LEU A 25 27.97 0.44 7.96
N LEU A 26 28.26 -0.81 7.58
CA LEU A 26 27.35 -1.64 6.80
C LEU A 26 26.11 -2.02 7.61
N ASP A 27 26.30 -2.48 8.85
CA ASP A 27 25.20 -2.83 9.73
C ASP A 27 24.34 -1.59 10.03
N GLY A 28 24.97 -0.44 10.29
CA GLY A 28 24.28 0.84 10.45
C GLY A 28 23.48 1.26 9.21
N ALA A 29 24.04 1.13 8.01
CA ALA A 29 23.34 1.45 6.76
C ALA A 29 22.18 0.49 6.49
N VAL A 30 22.37 -0.82 6.72
CA VAL A 30 21.33 -1.84 6.55
C VAL A 30 20.21 -1.65 7.58
N ASN A 31 20.54 -1.33 8.83
CA ASN A 31 19.58 -1.03 9.87
C ASN A 31 18.80 0.26 9.57
N THR A 32 19.47 1.33 9.12
CA THR A 32 18.80 2.58 8.71
C THR A 32 17.83 2.35 7.55
N VAL A 33 18.24 1.58 6.54
CA VAL A 33 17.38 1.21 5.41
C VAL A 33 16.25 0.29 5.87
N GLY A 34 16.54 -0.66 6.77
CA GLY A 34 15.56 -1.57 7.36
C GLY A 34 14.48 -0.83 8.15
N GLU A 35 14.87 0.11 9.01
CA GLU A 35 13.97 0.97 9.78
C GLU A 35 13.13 1.85 8.86
N SER A 36 13.73 2.48 7.86
CA SER A 36 13.02 3.29 6.86
C SER A 36 12.00 2.46 6.08
N ILE A 37 12.39 1.26 5.65
CA ILE A 37 11.50 0.32 4.95
C ILE A 37 10.41 -0.17 5.92
N GLN A 38 10.70 -0.46 7.17
CA GLN A 38 9.71 -0.90 8.16
C GLN A 38 8.74 0.20 8.55
N GLU A 39 9.18 1.45 8.66
CA GLU A 39 8.32 2.60 8.85
C GLU A 39 7.39 2.74 7.64
N LEU A 40 7.94 2.73 6.42
CA LEU A 40 7.17 2.78 5.18
C LEU A 40 6.20 1.60 5.04
N VAL A 41 6.61 0.37 5.37
CA VAL A 41 5.79 -0.86 5.27
C VAL A 41 4.73 -0.91 6.37
N GLY A 42 5.06 -0.49 7.59
CA GLY A 42 4.11 -0.31 8.70
C GLY A 42 3.06 0.71 8.32
N ASP A 43 3.49 1.75 7.61
CA ASP A 43 2.62 2.68 6.96
C ASP A 43 1.84 2.05 5.80
N PHE A 44 2.39 1.27 4.87
CA PHE A 44 1.60 0.58 3.83
C PHE A 44 0.57 -0.40 4.40
N ARG A 45 0.79 -0.99 5.59
CA ARG A 45 -0.21 -1.83 6.26
C ARG A 45 -1.33 -1.02 6.93
N LYS A 46 -1.04 0.19 7.43
CA LYS A 46 -2.03 1.15 7.95
C LYS A 46 -2.68 2.02 6.84
N ARG A 47 -1.93 2.24 5.76
CA ARG A 47 -2.21 2.95 4.50
C ARG A 47 -2.48 1.94 3.38
N ALA A 48 -2.91 0.72 3.71
CA ALA A 48 -3.44 -0.15 2.70
C ALA A 48 -4.61 0.64 2.11
N PHE A 49 -4.40 1.15 0.89
CA PHE A 49 -5.39 1.76 0.02
C PHE A 49 -6.36 0.65 -0.42
N MET A 50 -6.77 -0.15 0.55
CA MET A 50 -7.53 -1.36 0.40
C MET A 50 -8.76 -1.03 1.21
N PRO A 51 -9.73 -0.34 0.59
CA PRO A 51 -10.93 0.02 1.30
C PRO A 51 -11.49 -1.27 1.90
N ALA A 52 -11.70 -1.28 3.21
CA ALA A 52 -12.39 -2.40 3.83
C ALA A 52 -13.75 -2.49 3.13
N ARG A 53 -14.01 -3.64 2.49
CA ARG A 53 -15.18 -3.84 1.65
C ARG A 53 -16.09 -4.87 2.26
N THR A 54 -17.35 -4.50 2.46
CA THR A 54 -18.41 -5.45 2.77
C THR A 54 -19.26 -5.60 1.53
N SER A 55 -19.36 -6.83 1.01
CA SER A 55 -20.35 -7.18 0.01
C SER A 55 -21.71 -7.15 0.68
N LEU A 56 -22.47 -6.08 0.45
CA LEU A 56 -23.82 -5.94 0.97
C LEU A 56 -24.79 -6.52 -0.06
N ARG A 57 -25.66 -7.42 0.38
CA ARG A 57 -26.78 -7.89 -0.43
C ARG A 57 -27.90 -6.85 -0.33
N GLY A 58 -28.17 -6.13 -1.41
CA GLY A 58 -29.29 -5.19 -1.44
C GLY A 58 -30.64 -5.92 -1.35
N ARG A 59 -31.68 -5.22 -0.87
CA ARG A 59 -33.07 -5.77 -0.80
C ARG A 59 -33.63 -6.26 -2.15
N GLN A 60 -33.04 -5.84 -3.28
CA GLN A 60 -33.42 -6.27 -4.63
C GLN A 60 -32.50 -7.36 -5.23
N GLY A 61 -31.66 -8.03 -4.43
CA GLY A 61 -30.77 -9.10 -4.92
C GLY A 61 -29.50 -8.62 -5.63
N MET A 62 -29.36 -7.30 -5.85
CA MET A 62 -28.15 -6.72 -6.44
C MET A 62 -27.02 -6.60 -5.42
N HIS A 63 -25.83 -7.03 -5.81
CA HIS A 63 -24.62 -6.87 -5.02
C HIS A 63 -24.23 -5.40 -4.93
N LYS A 64 -23.88 -4.96 -3.73
CA LYS A 64 -23.30 -3.64 -3.46
C LYS A 64 -21.95 -3.85 -2.79
N THR A 65 -21.01 -2.98 -3.10
CA THR A 65 -19.68 -2.97 -2.49
C THR A 65 -19.52 -1.66 -1.74
N ALA A 66 -19.34 -1.72 -0.41
CA ALA A 66 -19.13 -0.53 0.40
C ALA A 66 -17.63 -0.33 0.68
N VAL A 67 -17.10 0.88 0.48
CA VAL A 67 -15.73 1.30 0.72
C VAL A 67 -15.71 2.02 2.06
N VAL A 68 -15.20 1.36 3.11
CA VAL A 68 -15.28 1.87 4.49
C VAL A 68 -14.33 3.05 4.72
N ASN A 69 -13.12 3.03 4.15
CA ASN A 69 -12.07 4.04 4.41
C ASN A 69 -12.13 5.22 3.43
N PHE A 70 -13.33 5.56 2.93
CA PHE A 70 -13.44 6.57 1.88
C PHE A 70 -13.05 7.97 2.37
N MET A 71 -13.40 8.33 3.61
CA MET A 71 -13.02 9.63 4.20
C MET A 71 -11.52 9.77 4.38
N ASP A 72 -10.84 8.75 4.90
CA ASP A 72 -9.38 8.74 5.06
C ASP A 72 -8.66 8.92 3.72
N ILE A 73 -9.23 8.37 2.64
CA ILE A 73 -8.71 8.56 1.28
C ILE A 73 -8.89 10.01 0.83
N CYS A 74 -10.04 10.63 1.09
CA CYS A 74 -10.29 12.03 0.73
C CYS A 74 -9.37 12.98 1.50
N GLU A 75 -9.15 12.73 2.80
CA GLU A 75 -8.23 13.50 3.64
C GLU A 75 -6.79 13.39 3.16
N LYS A 76 -6.31 12.18 2.84
CA LYS A 76 -4.96 11.97 2.29
C LYS A 76 -4.75 12.62 0.93
N MET A 77 -5.80 12.68 0.10
CA MET A 77 -5.75 13.33 -1.21
C MET A 77 -5.90 14.85 -1.11
N HIS A 78 -6.27 15.40 0.05
CA HIS A 78 -6.62 16.81 0.24
C HIS A 78 -7.65 17.31 -0.80
N LYS A 79 -8.66 16.49 -1.08
CA LYS A 79 -9.73 16.80 -2.03
C LYS A 79 -11.10 16.57 -1.38
N GLU A 80 -12.09 17.31 -1.87
CA GLU A 80 -13.45 17.13 -1.41
C GLU A 80 -13.99 15.73 -1.75
N PRO A 81 -14.77 15.12 -0.84
CA PRO A 81 -15.34 13.79 -1.03
C PRO A 81 -16.16 13.64 -2.32
N GLU A 82 -16.89 14.69 -2.72
CA GLU A 82 -17.67 14.68 -3.95
C GLU A 82 -16.81 14.52 -5.21
N HIS A 83 -15.65 15.19 -5.23
CA HIS A 83 -14.73 15.11 -6.36
C HIS A 83 -14.11 13.73 -6.48
N VAL A 84 -13.62 13.18 -5.36
CA VAL A 84 -13.01 11.84 -5.30
C VAL A 84 -14.04 10.76 -5.67
N MET A 85 -15.27 10.89 -5.16
CA MET A 85 -16.36 9.98 -5.50
C MET A 85 -16.66 10.02 -7.01
N LYS A 86 -16.82 11.22 -7.59
CA LYS A 86 -17.10 11.38 -9.02
C LYS A 86 -16.01 10.76 -9.88
N PHE A 87 -14.74 10.96 -9.51
CA PHE A 87 -13.60 10.35 -10.19
C PHE A 87 -13.68 8.82 -10.16
N LEU A 88 -13.81 8.21 -8.98
CA LEU A 88 -13.88 6.75 -8.83
C LEU A 88 -15.07 6.14 -9.58
N LEU A 89 -16.25 6.73 -9.46
CA LEU A 89 -17.46 6.25 -10.13
C LEU A 89 -17.32 6.33 -11.66
N THR A 90 -16.67 7.38 -12.17
CA THR A 90 -16.42 7.54 -13.61
C THR A 90 -15.40 6.53 -14.12
N GLN A 91 -14.30 6.31 -13.39
CA GLN A 91 -13.28 5.32 -13.77
C GLN A 91 -13.84 3.89 -13.79
N MET A 92 -14.69 3.55 -12.82
CA MET A 92 -15.31 2.23 -12.72
C MET A 92 -16.54 2.05 -13.63
N GLY A 93 -17.06 3.13 -14.23
CA GLY A 93 -18.32 3.10 -14.98
C GLY A 93 -19.53 2.71 -14.13
N THR A 94 -19.52 3.06 -12.83
CA THR A 94 -20.54 2.63 -11.86
C THR A 94 -21.26 3.81 -11.23
N THR A 95 -22.37 3.53 -10.55
CA THR A 95 -23.08 4.52 -9.73
C THR A 95 -23.01 4.12 -8.26
N GLY A 96 -22.89 5.13 -7.40
CA GLY A 96 -22.76 4.94 -5.97
C GLY A 96 -23.19 6.18 -5.19
N TYR A 97 -23.17 6.06 -3.87
CA TYR A 97 -23.55 7.11 -2.94
C TYR A 97 -22.79 6.98 -1.62
N LEU A 98 -22.73 8.06 -0.85
CA LEU A 98 -22.22 8.06 0.51
C LEU A 98 -23.29 7.63 1.50
N ASP A 99 -22.95 6.65 2.33
CA ASP A 99 -23.79 6.18 3.44
C ASP A 99 -23.69 7.13 4.65
N ALA A 100 -24.60 7.01 5.62
CA ALA A 100 -24.60 7.82 6.84
C ALA A 100 -23.31 7.67 7.67
N GLN A 101 -22.61 6.54 7.51
CA GLN A 101 -21.31 6.26 8.12
C GLN A 101 -20.12 6.78 7.28
N GLN A 102 -20.38 7.66 6.29
CA GLN A 102 -19.36 8.24 5.40
C GLN A 102 -18.56 7.20 4.59
N ARG A 103 -19.21 6.08 4.26
CA ARG A 103 -18.65 5.01 3.43
C ARG A 103 -19.20 5.12 2.01
N LEU A 104 -18.37 4.93 1.00
CA LEU A 104 -18.82 4.97 -0.40
C LEU A 104 -19.44 3.62 -0.79
N VAL A 105 -20.74 3.59 -1.09
CA VAL A 105 -21.47 2.41 -1.53
C VAL A 105 -21.61 2.42 -3.05
N VAL A 106 -21.04 1.42 -3.71
CA VAL A 106 -21.07 1.27 -5.17
C VAL A 106 -21.98 0.09 -5.56
N LYS A 107 -22.74 0.24 -6.64
CA LYS A 107 -23.52 -0.86 -7.22
C LYS A 107 -22.61 -1.82 -8.00
N GLY A 108 -22.65 -3.10 -7.65
CA GLY A 108 -21.85 -4.15 -8.29
C GLY A 108 -21.05 -4.96 -7.28
N LYS A 109 -20.56 -6.12 -7.74
CA LYS A 109 -19.60 -6.94 -7.02
C LYS A 109 -18.22 -6.63 -7.58
N PHE A 110 -17.36 -6.02 -6.78
CA PHE A 110 -15.98 -5.75 -7.13
C PHE A 110 -15.06 -6.52 -6.20
N ASP A 111 -14.26 -7.41 -6.78
CA ASP A 111 -13.16 -8.09 -6.10
C ASP A 111 -11.95 -7.15 -5.96
N TYR A 112 -10.92 -7.53 -5.21
CA TYR A 112 -9.78 -6.65 -4.89
C TYR A 112 -9.04 -6.15 -6.13
N VAL A 113 -8.92 -7.02 -7.13
CA VAL A 113 -8.22 -6.71 -8.39
C VAL A 113 -9.09 -5.86 -9.32
N SER A 114 -10.42 -5.96 -9.25
CA SER A 114 -11.33 -5.26 -10.18
C SER A 114 -11.72 -3.84 -9.74
N PHE A 115 -11.33 -3.43 -8.53
CA PHE A 115 -11.59 -2.09 -8.00
C PHE A 115 -10.40 -1.15 -8.23
N PHE A 116 -9.26 -1.68 -8.68
CA PHE A 116 -7.99 -0.99 -8.89
C PHE A 116 -7.50 -1.16 -10.31
#